data_AF-A0A150T624-F1
#
_entry.id   AF-A0A150T624-F1
#
_cell.length_a   1.000
_cell.length_b   1.000
_cell.length_c   1.000
_cell.angle_alpha   90.00
_cell.angle_beta   90.00
_cell.angle_gamma   90.00
#
_symmetry.space_group_name_H-M   'P 1'
#
loop_
_entity.id
_entity.type
_entity.pdbx_description
1 polymer ?
#
loop_
_entity_poly.entity_id
_entity_poly.type
_entity_poly.pdbx_seq_one_letter_code
_entity_poly.pdbx_strand_id
1 'polypeptide(L)'
;MATSPPASASAVGNSVPRADGPPKVTGASRYVDDIPAMPGEIFGRTVRSPVPRGILRGVRFDPAFDWSDVTVVLAEDVPVNVVALILDDQPILGTGKVNHAYEPIVLLGCADRLKLARAVQAVALDIDPLPPVLDMRASLEGEEILWGADNVIKRYLITKGRPDAERERGEAAIDAALARCEVVVTGTYASHHQEQLYIEPQGVIAWWDEAGAHATGSIQCPFYVHKAFLKAFGLPPDRIHITQSVTGGGFGGKEEYPSIIALHAALLAKKSGRPVRMIYDRTEDIEATTKRHPASCEITSGCDRDGTLRALKVRILMDGGAYATLSQVVLSRGALHAAGAYRWDDVWIEATAVATNTPPNGAFRGFGAPQTIWAIERHLDRVARELGRDPLDLKAKNVLRPGDSTATGQVLHASVAGEECIAKAIEASGYRQKRAAGPVVRGRVARGIGLSVFMHGAGFTGSGERYYKGKVALDLAPGGRLRIRTASTDIGQGTETVFRQIAADAAGLPLDRVEFAVPCTTTVPDSGPTVASRTVMVVGSILE
;
A
#
# COMPACT_ATOMS: atom_id res chain seq x y z
N MET A 1 12.78 -30.66 -18.63
CA MET A 1 11.30 -30.66 -18.78
C MET A 1 10.74 -31.26 -17.50
N ALA A 2 10.13 -30.45 -16.64
CA ALA A 2 9.36 -30.98 -15.52
C ALA A 2 8.07 -31.56 -16.11
N THR A 3 7.85 -32.86 -15.96
CA THR A 3 6.65 -33.54 -16.43
C THR A 3 5.44 -32.98 -15.71
N SER A 4 4.44 -32.49 -16.45
CA SER A 4 3.14 -32.11 -15.91
C SER A 4 2.61 -33.24 -15.01
N PRO A 5 2.03 -32.93 -13.84
CA PRO A 5 1.41 -33.96 -13.01
C PRO A 5 0.35 -34.71 -13.83
N PRO A 6 0.15 -36.02 -13.60
CA PRO A 6 -0.87 -36.79 -14.30
C PRO A 6 -2.25 -36.13 -14.12
N ALA A 7 -3.13 -36.28 -15.12
CA ALA A 7 -4.47 -35.67 -15.18
C ALA A 7 -5.42 -35.99 -13.99
N SER A 8 -4.98 -36.81 -13.03
CA SER A 8 -5.71 -37.20 -11.82
C SER A 8 -5.14 -36.62 -10.53
N ALA A 9 -4.08 -35.80 -10.56
CA ALA A 9 -3.54 -35.15 -9.37
C ALA A 9 -4.05 -33.70 -9.31
N SER A 10 -4.73 -33.35 -8.20
CA SER A 10 -5.17 -31.97 -7.91
C SER A 10 -4.00 -31.00 -8.08
N ALA A 11 -4.19 -29.92 -8.81
CA ALA A 11 -3.20 -28.86 -8.97
C ALA A 11 -3.06 -28.05 -7.68
N VAL A 12 -4.15 -27.78 -6.96
CA VAL A 12 -4.15 -27.06 -5.68
C VAL A 12 -3.36 -27.85 -4.62
N GLY A 13 -2.56 -27.14 -3.81
CA GLY A 13 -1.71 -27.75 -2.79
C GLY A 13 -0.36 -28.30 -3.29
N ASN A 14 -0.15 -28.37 -4.61
CA ASN A 14 1.11 -28.81 -5.20
C ASN A 14 2.03 -27.65 -5.59
N SER A 15 3.34 -27.87 -5.46
CA SER A 15 4.39 -26.90 -5.85
C SER A 15 4.68 -27.01 -7.35
N VAL A 16 3.83 -26.39 -8.17
CA VAL A 16 4.00 -26.34 -9.63
C VAL A 16 4.98 -25.22 -10.03
N PRO A 17 5.71 -25.35 -11.15
CA PRO A 17 6.45 -24.23 -11.72
C PRO A 17 5.53 -23.04 -11.98
N ARG A 18 6.02 -21.83 -11.71
CA ARG A 18 5.27 -20.61 -11.98
C ARG A 18 4.97 -20.46 -13.47
N ALA A 19 3.74 -20.08 -13.79
CA ALA A 19 3.29 -19.82 -15.15
C ALA A 19 4.17 -18.76 -15.87
N ASP A 20 4.55 -17.72 -15.14
CA ASP A 20 5.37 -16.60 -15.62
C ASP A 20 6.88 -16.82 -15.43
N GLY A 21 7.30 -17.96 -14.86
CA GLY A 21 8.70 -18.26 -14.54
C GLY A 21 9.62 -18.38 -15.76
N PRO A 22 9.32 -19.28 -16.73
CA PRO A 22 10.15 -19.48 -17.92
C PRO A 22 10.41 -18.20 -18.74
N PRO A 23 9.42 -17.34 -19.07
CA PRO A 23 9.69 -16.12 -19.82
C PRO A 23 10.51 -15.10 -19.02
N LYS A 24 10.43 -15.08 -17.68
CA LYS A 24 11.25 -14.19 -16.84
C LYS A 24 12.73 -14.58 -16.82
N VAL A 25 13.04 -15.87 -16.70
CA VAL A 25 14.44 -16.34 -16.65
C VAL A 25 15.15 -16.30 -18.01
N THR A 26 14.38 -16.23 -19.10
CA THR A 26 14.91 -16.12 -20.47
C THR A 26 14.98 -14.68 -20.99
N GLY A 27 14.42 -13.71 -20.27
CA GLY A 27 14.28 -12.33 -20.74
C GLY A 27 13.19 -12.13 -21.80
N ALA A 28 12.28 -13.09 -21.96
CA ALA A 28 11.15 -12.99 -22.90
C ALA A 28 9.97 -12.20 -22.34
N SER A 29 9.84 -12.10 -21.01
CA SER A 29 8.89 -11.21 -20.37
C SER A 29 9.24 -9.76 -20.67
N ARG A 30 8.26 -8.98 -21.13
CA ARG A 30 8.42 -7.56 -21.44
C ARG A 30 7.81 -6.70 -20.33
N TYR A 31 8.67 -6.04 -19.57
CA TYR A 31 8.30 -4.95 -18.66
C TYR A 31 8.01 -3.69 -19.46
N VAL A 32 7.54 -2.61 -18.82
CA VAL A 32 7.05 -1.43 -19.57
C VAL A 32 8.10 -0.91 -20.56
N ASP A 33 9.35 -0.74 -20.12
CA ASP A 33 10.42 -0.20 -20.96
C ASP A 33 10.91 -1.18 -22.06
N ASP A 34 10.57 -2.47 -21.95
CA ASP A 34 10.88 -3.49 -22.96
C ASP A 34 9.81 -3.55 -24.07
N ILE A 35 8.65 -2.91 -23.88
CA ILE A 35 7.60 -2.86 -24.89
C ILE A 35 8.12 -2.05 -26.09
N PRO A 36 8.11 -2.61 -27.32
CA PRO A 36 8.58 -1.92 -28.51
C PRO A 36 7.95 -0.53 -28.66
N ALA A 37 8.74 0.45 -29.07
CA ALA A 37 8.28 1.82 -29.26
C ALA A 37 7.17 1.88 -30.30
N MET A 38 6.13 2.68 -30.02
CA MET A 38 5.08 2.95 -30.99
C MET A 38 5.54 3.94 -32.07
N PRO A 39 4.95 3.92 -33.27
CA PRO A 39 5.24 4.93 -34.29
C PRO A 39 5.02 6.35 -33.77
N GLY A 40 6.06 7.19 -33.88
CA GLY A 40 6.01 8.56 -33.40
C GLY A 40 6.00 8.72 -31.88
N GLU A 41 6.26 7.68 -31.09
CA GLU A 41 6.34 7.78 -29.63
C GLU A 41 7.33 8.87 -29.17
N ILE A 42 6.98 9.60 -28.10
CA ILE A 42 7.84 10.56 -27.41
C ILE A 42 8.07 10.16 -25.96
N PHE A 43 9.09 10.74 -25.34
CA PHE A 43 9.37 10.56 -23.92
C PHE A 43 8.72 11.69 -23.11
N GLY A 44 8.17 11.36 -21.94
CA GLY A 44 7.64 12.33 -20.99
C GLY A 44 8.52 12.47 -19.75
N ARG A 45 8.58 13.69 -19.18
CA ARG A 45 9.23 14.02 -17.90
C ARG A 45 8.38 15.01 -17.12
N THR A 46 8.57 15.02 -15.80
CA THR A 46 7.85 15.91 -14.88
C THR A 46 8.84 16.90 -14.27
N VAL A 47 8.56 18.20 -14.38
CA VAL A 47 9.23 19.24 -13.59
C VAL A 47 8.49 19.38 -12.27
N ARG A 48 9.24 19.30 -11.17
CA ARG A 48 8.70 19.17 -9.83
C ARG A 48 9.14 20.30 -8.93
N SER A 49 8.37 20.57 -7.88
CA SER A 49 8.76 21.56 -6.87
C SER A 49 10.07 21.16 -6.16
N PRO A 50 11.04 22.07 -6.04
CA PRO A 50 12.23 21.85 -5.21
C PRO A 50 11.99 22.16 -3.72
N VAL A 51 10.85 22.76 -3.35
CA VAL A 51 10.56 23.17 -1.97
C VAL A 51 9.39 22.38 -1.37
N PRO A 52 9.42 22.11 -0.06
CA PRO A 52 8.36 21.37 0.64
C PRO A 52 7.07 22.16 0.84
N ARG A 53 7.15 23.49 0.84
CA ARG A 53 5.99 24.37 1.01
C ARG A 53 6.25 25.71 0.36
N GLY A 54 5.26 26.28 -0.32
CA GLY A 54 5.37 27.61 -0.91
C GLY A 54 4.16 28.07 -1.71
N ILE A 55 4.21 29.30 -2.19
CA ILE A 55 3.22 29.87 -3.12
C ILE A 55 3.82 29.86 -4.52
N LEU A 56 3.24 29.08 -5.44
CA LEU A 56 3.64 29.08 -6.85
C LEU A 56 3.08 30.32 -7.53
N ARG A 57 3.96 31.26 -7.89
CA ARG A 57 3.63 32.50 -8.61
C ARG A 57 3.52 32.29 -10.10
N GLY A 58 4.31 31.37 -10.65
CA GLY A 58 4.27 31.03 -12.06
C GLY A 58 5.39 30.11 -12.49
N VAL A 59 5.37 29.79 -13.78
CA VAL A 59 6.38 28.97 -14.46
C VAL A 59 7.04 29.84 -15.51
N ARG A 60 8.37 29.90 -15.51
CA ARG A 60 9.16 30.62 -16.50
C ARG A 60 9.91 29.64 -17.39
N PHE A 61 9.84 29.85 -18.69
CA PHE A 61 10.57 29.09 -19.69
C PHE A 61 11.73 29.95 -20.20
N ASP A 62 12.93 29.38 -20.25
CA ASP A 62 14.10 30.08 -20.81
C ASP A 62 13.84 30.42 -22.29
N PRO A 63 13.82 31.72 -22.68
CA PRO A 63 13.58 32.13 -24.06
C PRO A 63 14.72 31.76 -25.01
N ALA A 64 15.92 31.44 -24.49
CA ALA A 64 17.05 30.98 -25.30
C ALA A 64 16.98 29.48 -25.63
N PHE A 65 16.12 28.72 -24.95
CA PHE A 65 15.92 27.31 -25.23
C PHE A 65 14.94 27.11 -26.41
N ASP A 66 15.24 26.16 -27.28
CA ASP A 66 14.38 25.81 -28.42
C ASP A 66 13.22 24.90 -27.99
N TRP A 67 12.03 25.49 -27.82
CA TRP A 67 10.80 24.81 -27.41
C TRP A 67 9.97 24.21 -28.55
N SER A 68 10.35 24.41 -29.82
CA SER A 68 9.53 24.09 -31.00
C SER A 68 8.94 22.66 -31.00
N ASP A 69 9.75 21.67 -30.63
CA ASP A 69 9.37 20.25 -30.61
C ASP A 69 9.14 19.69 -29.18
N VAL A 70 8.97 20.57 -28.20
CA VAL A 70 8.70 20.18 -26.80
C VAL A 70 7.22 20.43 -26.50
N THR A 71 6.49 19.36 -26.23
CA THR A 71 5.12 19.44 -25.71
C THR A 71 5.18 19.87 -24.25
N VAL A 72 4.50 20.96 -23.90
CA VAL A 72 4.42 21.46 -22.52
C VAL A 72 2.98 21.33 -22.04
N VAL A 73 2.75 20.68 -20.90
CA VAL A 73 1.45 20.65 -20.22
C VAL A 73 1.57 21.36 -18.88
N LEU A 74 0.69 22.35 -18.68
CA LEU A 74 0.49 23.08 -17.44
C LEU A 74 -0.85 22.68 -16.80
N ALA A 75 -1.07 23.08 -15.55
CA ALA A 75 -2.31 22.76 -14.85
C ALA A 75 -3.58 23.29 -15.54
N GLU A 76 -3.48 24.39 -16.30
CA GLU A 76 -4.58 24.94 -17.11
C GLU A 76 -4.99 24.05 -18.29
N ASP A 77 -4.11 23.14 -18.73
CA ASP A 77 -4.42 22.15 -19.75
C ASP A 77 -5.19 20.94 -19.18
N VAL A 78 -5.30 20.83 -17.85
CA VAL A 78 -5.89 19.67 -17.17
C VAL A 78 -7.40 19.90 -17.01
N PRO A 79 -8.28 19.08 -17.66
CA PRO A 79 -9.72 19.37 -17.66
C PRO A 79 -10.33 19.35 -16.26
N VAL A 80 -9.96 18.36 -15.45
CA VAL A 80 -10.27 18.30 -14.02
C VAL A 80 -8.98 17.95 -13.28
N ASN A 81 -8.39 18.93 -12.61
CA ASN A 81 -7.06 18.81 -12.01
C ASN A 81 -7.10 18.14 -10.62
N VAL A 82 -7.51 16.87 -10.58
CA VAL A 82 -7.50 16.06 -9.37
C VAL A 82 -7.25 14.58 -9.67
N VAL A 83 -6.53 13.90 -8.79
CA VAL A 83 -6.31 12.45 -8.84
C VAL A 83 -7.42 11.78 -8.02
N ALA A 84 -8.34 11.08 -8.68
CA ALA A 84 -9.42 10.40 -7.97
C ALA A 84 -8.90 9.19 -7.17
N LEU A 85 -9.16 9.17 -5.86
CA LEU A 85 -8.85 8.05 -4.98
C LEU A 85 -9.88 7.93 -3.84
N ILE A 86 -9.46 8.01 -2.57
CA ILE A 86 -10.38 8.01 -1.41
C ILE A 86 -11.02 9.39 -1.26
N LEU A 87 -10.21 10.44 -1.37
CA LEU A 87 -10.65 11.84 -1.43
C LEU A 87 -10.17 12.45 -2.74
N ASP A 88 -10.84 13.54 -3.14
CA ASP A 88 -10.49 14.35 -4.31
C ASP A 88 -9.64 15.56 -3.85
N ASP A 89 -8.52 15.32 -3.15
CA ASP A 89 -7.70 16.37 -2.52
C ASP A 89 -6.32 16.57 -3.14
N GLN A 90 -5.83 15.62 -3.93
CA GLN A 90 -4.52 15.70 -4.59
C GLN A 90 -4.64 16.21 -6.05
N PRO A 91 -3.95 17.30 -6.43
CA PRO A 91 -3.94 17.77 -7.81
C PRO A 91 -3.10 16.86 -8.72
N ILE A 92 -3.41 16.83 -10.02
CA ILE A 92 -2.58 16.15 -11.02
C ILE A 92 -1.29 16.95 -11.25
N LEU A 93 -1.43 18.28 -11.34
CA LEU A 93 -0.35 19.27 -11.37
C LEU A 93 -0.64 20.37 -10.34
N GLY A 94 0.31 20.66 -9.45
CA GLY A 94 0.16 21.65 -8.39
C GLY A 94 -0.10 23.06 -8.93
N THR A 95 -1.02 23.80 -8.28
CA THR A 95 -1.36 25.19 -8.64
C THR A 95 -1.49 26.05 -7.40
N GLY A 96 -0.95 27.28 -7.46
CA GLY A 96 -1.07 28.30 -6.42
C GLY A 96 -0.30 27.99 -5.14
N LYS A 97 -0.49 26.82 -4.53
CA LYS A 97 0.25 26.31 -3.37
C LYS A 97 1.04 25.06 -3.75
N VAL A 98 2.24 24.98 -3.20
CA VAL A 98 3.05 23.77 -3.14
C VAL A 98 2.98 23.24 -1.71
N ASN A 99 2.65 21.97 -1.56
CA ASN A 99 2.46 21.32 -0.26
C ASN A 99 3.50 20.22 0.03
N HIS A 100 4.30 19.80 -0.94
CA HIS A 100 5.45 18.94 -0.66
C HIS A 100 6.58 19.11 -1.69
N ALA A 101 7.77 18.62 -1.30
CA ALA A 101 8.89 18.53 -2.22
C ALA A 101 8.57 17.49 -3.27
N TYR A 102 8.98 17.74 -4.51
CA TYR A 102 8.73 16.87 -5.67
C TYR A 102 7.27 16.82 -6.15
N GLU A 103 6.43 17.74 -5.69
CA GLU A 103 5.08 17.92 -6.23
C GLU A 103 5.14 18.27 -7.73
N PRO A 104 4.37 17.58 -8.59
CA PRO A 104 4.45 17.77 -10.04
C PRO A 104 3.84 19.12 -10.44
N ILE A 105 4.57 19.95 -11.20
CA ILE A 105 4.10 21.30 -11.61
C ILE A 105 3.94 21.42 -13.13
N VAL A 106 4.88 20.86 -13.90
CA VAL A 106 4.87 20.94 -15.37
C VAL A 106 5.20 19.56 -15.95
N LEU A 107 4.57 19.20 -17.06
CA LEU A 107 4.96 18.02 -17.84
C LEU A 107 5.58 18.46 -19.16
N LEU A 108 6.65 17.77 -19.55
CA LEU A 108 7.37 17.98 -20.79
C LEU A 108 7.41 16.70 -21.60
N GLY A 109 7.20 16.80 -22.92
CA GLY A 109 7.26 15.68 -23.85
C GLY A 109 8.15 15.98 -25.05
N CYS A 110 9.09 15.11 -25.41
CA CYS A 110 9.93 15.26 -26.60
C CYS A 110 10.45 13.91 -27.11
N ALA A 111 10.63 13.78 -28.42
CA ALA A 111 11.20 12.58 -29.03
C ALA A 111 12.70 12.41 -28.72
N ASP A 112 13.43 13.52 -28.58
CA ASP A 112 14.84 13.53 -28.23
C ASP A 112 15.00 13.57 -26.69
N ARG A 113 15.52 12.47 -26.12
CA ARG A 113 15.75 12.33 -24.67
C ARG A 113 16.75 13.36 -24.13
N LEU A 114 17.77 13.74 -24.91
CA LEU A 114 18.77 14.72 -24.49
C LEU A 114 18.18 16.13 -24.51
N LYS A 115 17.42 16.47 -25.56
CA LYS A 115 16.67 17.74 -25.61
C LYS A 115 15.67 17.82 -24.46
N LEU A 116 14.94 16.74 -24.17
CA LEU A 116 13.99 16.68 -23.05
C LEU A 116 14.66 16.93 -21.69
N ALA A 117 15.82 16.30 -21.44
CA ALA A 117 16.56 16.49 -20.20
C ALA A 117 17.03 17.95 -20.03
N ARG A 118 17.44 18.61 -21.12
CA ARG A 118 17.79 20.03 -21.12
C ARG A 118 16.56 20.93 -20.96
N ALA A 119 15.43 20.56 -21.56
CA ALA A 119 14.16 21.28 -21.42
C ALA A 119 13.71 21.34 -19.95
N VAL A 120 13.86 20.24 -19.20
CA VAL A 120 13.58 20.22 -17.75
C VAL A 120 14.41 21.27 -17.01
N GLN A 121 15.68 21.44 -17.36
CA GLN A 121 16.58 22.44 -16.74
C GLN A 121 16.26 23.87 -17.19
N ALA A 122 15.62 24.04 -18.35
CA ALA A 122 15.20 25.32 -18.91
C ALA A 122 13.86 25.82 -18.35
N VAL A 123 13.20 25.06 -17.46
CA VAL A 123 12.01 25.50 -16.72
C VAL A 123 12.42 25.97 -15.33
N ALA A 124 12.08 27.22 -15.00
CA ALA A 124 12.23 27.78 -13.67
C ALA A 124 10.85 27.95 -13.00
N LEU A 125 10.70 27.43 -11.79
CA LEU A 125 9.50 27.60 -10.97
C LEU A 125 9.68 28.82 -10.08
N ASP A 126 8.79 29.80 -10.19
CA ASP A 126 8.76 30.98 -9.32
C ASP A 126 7.91 30.66 -8.09
N ILE A 127 8.57 30.29 -6.99
CA ILE A 127 7.92 29.86 -5.75
C ILE A 127 8.42 30.72 -4.61
N ASP A 128 7.50 31.38 -3.90
CA ASP A 128 7.78 32.00 -2.61
C ASP A 128 7.79 30.90 -1.53
N PRO A 129 8.96 30.48 -1.01
CA PRO A 129 9.03 29.39 -0.05
C PRO A 129 8.38 29.80 1.27
N LEU A 130 7.68 28.86 1.90
CA LEU A 130 7.10 29.01 3.23
C LEU A 130 7.71 27.99 4.20
N PRO A 131 7.75 28.28 5.52
CA PRO A 131 8.20 27.30 6.51
C PRO A 131 7.34 26.02 6.47
N PRO A 132 7.91 24.84 6.22
CA PRO A 132 7.16 23.60 6.17
C PRO A 132 6.87 23.03 7.56
N VAL A 133 5.74 22.34 7.73
CA VAL A 133 5.47 21.51 8.91
C VAL A 133 5.82 20.07 8.55
N LEU A 134 6.96 19.58 9.04
CA LEU A 134 7.48 18.23 8.76
C LEU A 134 7.32 17.27 9.96
N ASP A 135 6.95 17.79 11.12
CA ASP A 135 6.68 16.98 12.31
C ASP A 135 5.16 16.76 12.47
N MET A 136 4.76 15.50 12.60
CA MET A 136 3.35 15.13 12.74
C MET A 136 2.70 15.60 14.04
N ARG A 137 3.46 15.88 15.11
CA ARG A 137 2.90 16.44 16.36
C ARG A 137 2.63 17.93 16.20
N ALA A 138 3.58 18.68 15.65
CA ALA A 138 3.37 20.09 15.30
C ALA A 138 2.16 20.28 14.36
N SER A 139 2.00 19.37 13.37
CA SER A 139 0.82 19.35 12.50
C SER A 139 -0.48 19.10 13.27
N LEU A 140 -0.50 18.11 14.17
CA LEU A 140 -1.67 17.78 15.01
C LEU A 140 -2.06 18.93 15.95
N GLU A 141 -1.07 19.68 16.45
CA GLU A 141 -1.26 20.84 17.32
C GLU A 141 -1.78 22.07 16.56
N GLY A 142 -1.77 22.02 15.23
CA GLY A 142 -2.30 23.08 14.38
C GLY A 142 -1.43 24.33 14.36
N GLU A 143 -0.11 24.19 14.52
CA GLU A 143 0.83 25.33 14.41
C GLU A 143 0.64 26.09 13.08
N GLU A 144 0.32 25.37 12.02
CA GLU A 144 -0.09 25.89 10.72
C GLU A 144 -1.11 24.93 10.09
N ILE A 145 -2.18 25.46 9.50
CA ILE A 145 -3.20 24.65 8.81
C ILE A 145 -2.82 24.45 7.34
N LEU A 146 -2.37 23.23 7.03
CA LEU A 146 -1.97 22.76 5.71
C LEU A 146 -3.13 22.12 4.94
N TRP A 147 -3.97 21.37 5.64
CA TRP A 147 -5.01 20.52 5.04
C TRP A 147 -6.30 20.59 5.84
N GLY A 148 -7.43 20.69 5.14
CA GLY A 148 -8.74 20.77 5.77
C GLY A 148 -8.85 21.95 6.73
N ALA A 149 -9.46 21.73 7.89
CA ALA A 149 -9.63 22.75 8.94
C ALA A 149 -8.58 22.65 10.06
N ASP A 150 -7.98 21.47 10.26
CA ASP A 150 -7.18 21.14 11.46
C ASP A 150 -6.03 20.16 11.17
N ASN A 151 -5.65 19.96 9.91
CA ASN A 151 -4.68 18.96 9.44
C ASN A 151 -5.06 17.49 9.67
N VAL A 152 -6.18 17.18 10.33
CA VAL A 152 -6.55 15.80 10.64
C VAL A 152 -7.22 15.16 9.44
N ILE A 153 -6.49 14.32 8.73
CA ILE A 153 -7.01 13.52 7.60
C ILE A 153 -8.07 12.53 8.08
N LYS A 154 -7.81 11.88 9.22
CA LYS A 154 -8.74 10.93 9.84
C LYS A 154 -8.43 10.66 11.30
N ARG A 155 -9.48 10.43 12.08
CA ARG A 155 -9.41 9.86 13.43
C ARG A 155 -10.29 8.62 13.55
N TYR A 156 -9.81 7.60 14.26
CA TYR A 156 -10.56 6.42 14.66
C TYR A 156 -10.45 6.24 16.18
N LEU A 157 -11.56 5.79 16.78
CA LEU A 157 -11.63 5.37 18.17
C LEU A 157 -12.13 3.93 18.22
N ILE A 158 -11.39 3.04 18.89
CA ILE A 158 -11.78 1.65 19.14
C ILE A 158 -11.81 1.44 20.65
N THR A 159 -12.92 0.89 21.15
CA THR A 159 -13.09 0.59 22.58
C THR A 159 -13.63 -0.83 22.79
N LYS A 160 -13.25 -1.47 23.89
CA LYS A 160 -13.73 -2.79 24.34
C LYS A 160 -13.87 -2.81 25.86
N GLY A 161 -14.84 -3.57 26.38
CA GLY A 161 -15.08 -3.78 27.81
C GLY A 161 -15.92 -2.67 28.40
N ARG A 162 -15.40 -1.44 28.39
CA ARG A 162 -16.11 -0.22 28.80
C ARG A 162 -16.31 0.73 27.61
N PRO A 163 -17.13 0.35 26.61
CA PRO A 163 -17.32 1.19 25.44
C PRO A 163 -18.07 2.47 25.81
N ASP A 164 -17.49 3.62 25.50
CA ASP A 164 -18.19 4.90 25.43
C ASP A 164 -17.90 5.51 24.05
N ALA A 165 -18.95 6.04 23.42
CA ALA A 165 -18.85 6.71 22.12
C ALA A 165 -18.25 8.13 22.27
N GLU A 166 -18.36 8.74 23.45
CA GLU A 166 -17.66 9.99 23.74
C GLU A 166 -16.22 9.70 24.15
N ARG A 167 -15.30 10.31 23.41
CA ARG A 167 -13.85 10.13 23.57
C ARG A 167 -13.37 10.37 25.01
N GLU A 168 -13.77 11.48 25.62
CA GLU A 168 -13.27 11.90 26.95
C GLU A 168 -13.72 10.95 28.05
N ARG A 169 -15.01 10.55 28.06
CA ARG A 169 -15.50 9.52 28.99
C ARG A 169 -14.87 8.16 28.75
N GLY A 170 -14.69 7.77 27.48
CA GLY A 170 -13.99 6.53 27.14
C GLY A 170 -12.55 6.52 27.62
N GLU A 171 -11.85 7.65 27.51
CA GLU A 171 -10.49 7.82 28.00
C GLU A 171 -10.42 7.76 29.54
N ALA A 172 -11.32 8.46 30.24
CA ALA A 172 -11.41 8.38 31.70
C ALA A 172 -11.74 6.96 32.18
N ALA A 173 -12.56 6.21 31.44
CA ALA A 173 -12.91 4.83 31.77
C ALA A 173 -11.73 3.86 31.65
N ILE A 174 -10.90 3.99 30.61
CA ILE A 174 -9.69 3.17 30.48
C ILE A 174 -8.64 3.55 31.53
N ASP A 175 -8.51 4.83 31.88
CA ASP A 175 -7.59 5.28 32.94
C ASP A 175 -8.01 4.72 34.31
N ALA A 176 -9.31 4.67 34.60
CA ALA A 176 -9.83 4.01 35.78
C ALA A 176 -9.60 2.48 35.77
N ALA A 177 -9.56 1.84 34.61
CA ALA A 177 -9.21 0.42 34.49
C ALA A 177 -7.73 0.15 34.72
N LEU A 178 -6.86 0.99 34.15
CA LEU A 178 -5.42 0.94 34.37
C LEU A 178 -5.07 1.13 35.85
N ALA A 179 -5.75 2.05 36.55
CA ALA A 179 -5.52 2.30 37.98
C ALA A 179 -5.86 1.11 38.90
N ARG A 180 -6.63 0.13 38.42
CA ARG A 180 -6.94 -1.11 39.16
C ARG A 180 -5.94 -2.23 38.92
N CYS A 181 -5.03 -2.08 37.96
CA CYS A 181 -4.04 -3.09 37.64
C CYS A 181 -2.87 -3.06 38.63
N GLU A 182 -2.26 -4.21 38.92
CA GLU A 182 -1.16 -4.32 39.87
C GLU A 182 0.17 -3.79 39.30
N VAL A 183 0.34 -3.87 37.97
CA VAL A 183 1.51 -3.40 37.24
C VAL A 183 1.05 -2.62 36.03
N VAL A 184 1.53 -1.37 35.90
CA VAL A 184 1.24 -0.47 34.77
C VAL A 184 2.55 -0.08 34.09
N VAL A 185 2.61 -0.20 32.78
CA VAL A 185 3.79 0.12 31.97
C VAL A 185 3.41 1.05 30.83
N THR A 186 4.16 2.13 30.65
CA THR A 186 4.01 3.09 29.55
C THR A 186 5.25 3.14 28.66
N GLY A 187 5.04 3.29 27.35
CA GLY A 187 6.12 3.49 26.40
C GLY A 187 5.67 4.10 25.08
N THR A 188 6.58 4.83 24.45
CA THR A 188 6.41 5.43 23.13
C THR A 188 7.34 4.76 22.13
N TYR A 189 6.81 4.41 20.97
CA TYR A 189 7.51 3.67 19.91
C TYR A 189 7.32 4.40 18.59
N ALA A 190 8.41 4.73 17.91
CA ALA A 190 8.39 5.43 16.64
C ALA A 190 8.95 4.56 15.50
N SER A 191 8.33 4.66 14.33
CA SER A 191 8.80 4.05 13.07
C SER A 191 8.90 5.11 11.99
N HIS A 192 9.87 4.97 11.09
CA HIS A 192 10.18 5.93 10.04
C HIS A 192 9.60 5.50 8.69
N HIS A 193 9.78 6.36 7.68
CA HIS A 193 9.49 6.03 6.29
C HIS A 193 10.17 4.72 5.86
N GLN A 194 9.49 3.99 4.98
CA GLN A 194 10.05 2.83 4.29
C GLN A 194 9.69 2.93 2.81
N GLU A 195 10.70 2.77 1.96
CA GLU A 195 10.59 2.76 0.51
C GLU A 195 10.36 1.34 -0.02
N GLN A 196 9.49 1.18 -1.01
CA GLN A 196 9.04 -0.11 -1.51
C GLN A 196 10.16 -0.84 -2.25
N LEU A 197 11.02 -0.07 -2.94
CA LEU A 197 12.17 -0.57 -3.72
C LEU A 197 11.81 -1.78 -4.61
N TYR A 198 10.63 -1.75 -5.24
CA TYR A 198 10.33 -2.64 -6.36
C TYR A 198 11.41 -2.52 -7.42
N ILE A 199 11.83 -3.62 -8.05
CA ILE A 199 12.99 -3.64 -8.95
C ILE A 199 12.74 -2.78 -10.19
N GLU A 200 11.55 -2.89 -10.77
CA GLU A 200 11.08 -2.05 -11.88
C GLU A 200 10.46 -0.76 -11.31
N PRO A 201 10.99 0.45 -11.59
CA PRO A 201 10.38 1.73 -11.23
C PRO A 201 8.96 1.91 -11.79
N GLN A 202 8.30 3.02 -11.44
CA GLN A 202 7.05 3.44 -12.08
C GLN A 202 7.28 3.65 -13.58
N GLY A 203 6.35 3.13 -14.38
CA GLY A 203 6.42 3.23 -15.83
C GLY A 203 5.05 3.08 -16.48
N VAL A 204 4.79 3.88 -17.50
CA VAL A 204 3.58 3.82 -18.31
C VAL A 204 3.85 4.28 -19.74
N ILE A 205 3.08 3.72 -20.67
CA ILE A 205 2.95 4.22 -22.03
C ILE A 205 1.47 4.58 -22.24
N ALA A 206 1.19 5.81 -22.65
CA ALA A 206 -0.17 6.29 -22.89
C ALA A 206 -0.34 6.85 -24.31
N TRP A 207 -1.52 6.71 -24.88
CA TRP A 207 -1.87 7.24 -26.21
C TRP A 207 -3.38 7.46 -26.32
N TRP A 208 -3.78 8.16 -27.37
CA TRP A 208 -5.18 8.41 -27.72
C TRP A 208 -5.45 7.95 -29.15
N ASP A 209 -6.59 7.34 -29.38
CA ASP A 209 -7.08 6.95 -30.71
C ASP A 209 -8.61 7.07 -30.79
N GLU A 210 -9.21 6.52 -31.86
CA GLU A 210 -10.67 6.53 -32.05
C GLU A 210 -11.43 5.71 -31.00
N ALA A 211 -10.80 4.75 -30.32
CA ALA A 211 -11.45 4.01 -29.23
C ALA A 211 -11.46 4.84 -27.93
N GLY A 212 -10.41 5.63 -27.68
CA GLY A 212 -10.37 6.58 -26.58
C GLY A 212 -8.98 6.76 -26.00
N ALA A 213 -8.89 6.84 -24.66
CA ALA A 213 -7.64 6.99 -23.94
C ALA A 213 -7.10 5.62 -23.51
N HIS A 214 -5.81 5.40 -23.73
CA HIS A 214 -5.13 4.16 -23.41
C HIS A 214 -3.95 4.42 -22.49
N ALA A 215 -3.72 3.50 -21.55
CA ALA A 215 -2.50 3.44 -20.76
C ALA A 215 -2.11 1.98 -20.52
N THR A 216 -0.87 1.63 -20.86
CA THR A 216 -0.27 0.33 -20.54
C THR A 216 0.90 0.57 -19.61
N GLY A 217 0.92 -0.08 -18.45
CA GLY A 217 1.96 0.20 -17.47
C GLY A 217 2.09 -0.82 -16.36
N SER A 218 3.10 -0.56 -15.54
CA SER A 218 3.42 -1.32 -14.35
C SER A 218 2.43 -0.93 -13.23
N ILE A 219 1.28 -1.61 -13.20
CA ILE A 219 0.09 -1.18 -12.46
C ILE A 219 -0.42 -2.31 -11.58
N GLN A 220 -0.59 -2.08 -10.27
CA GLN A 220 -1.20 -3.09 -9.39
C GLN A 220 -2.74 -3.08 -9.51
N CYS A 221 -3.34 -1.91 -9.74
CA CYS A 221 -4.80 -1.72 -9.72
C CYS A 221 -5.31 -0.98 -10.97
N PRO A 222 -5.56 -1.69 -12.10
CA PRO A 222 -6.00 -1.04 -13.35
C PRO A 222 -7.26 -0.17 -13.20
N PHE A 223 -8.23 -0.63 -12.39
CA PHE A 223 -9.46 0.11 -12.14
C PHE A 223 -9.30 1.35 -11.23
N TYR A 224 -8.17 1.52 -10.53
CA TYR A 224 -7.87 2.80 -9.86
C TYR A 224 -7.43 3.85 -10.88
N VAL A 225 -6.54 3.49 -11.79
CA VAL A 225 -6.13 4.35 -12.90
C VAL A 225 -7.33 4.70 -13.80
N HIS A 226 -8.21 3.72 -14.06
CA HIS A 226 -9.45 3.94 -14.81
C HIS A 226 -10.35 5.00 -14.17
N LYS A 227 -10.57 4.92 -12.86
CA LYS A 227 -11.33 5.94 -12.10
C LYS A 227 -10.67 7.31 -12.14
N ALA A 228 -9.33 7.36 -12.08
CA ALA A 228 -8.58 8.59 -12.23
C ALA A 228 -8.78 9.22 -13.62
N PHE A 229 -8.77 8.41 -14.69
CA PHE A 229 -9.03 8.88 -16.06
C PHE A 229 -10.49 9.33 -16.25
N LEU A 230 -11.45 8.60 -15.68
CA LEU A 230 -12.86 8.99 -15.68
C LEU A 230 -13.03 10.40 -15.11
N LYS A 231 -12.43 10.66 -13.94
CA LYS A 231 -12.51 11.96 -13.26
C LYS A 231 -11.80 13.05 -14.04
N ALA A 232 -10.56 12.80 -14.49
CA ALA A 232 -9.71 13.80 -15.11
C ALA A 232 -10.18 14.22 -16.51
N PHE A 233 -10.74 13.28 -17.29
CA PHE A 233 -11.05 13.50 -18.71
C PHE A 233 -12.55 13.47 -19.04
N GLY A 234 -13.42 12.99 -18.14
CA GLY A 234 -14.87 12.92 -18.38
C GLY A 234 -15.28 11.98 -19.51
N LEU A 235 -14.48 10.96 -19.81
CA LEU A 235 -14.75 10.00 -20.88
C LEU A 235 -15.80 8.96 -20.47
N PRO A 236 -16.54 8.37 -21.43
CA PRO A 236 -17.31 7.16 -21.18
C PRO A 236 -16.41 6.02 -20.65
N PRO A 237 -16.87 5.20 -19.67
CA PRO A 237 -16.06 4.14 -19.07
C PRO A 237 -15.44 3.14 -20.06
N ASP A 238 -16.14 2.84 -21.15
CA ASP A 238 -15.73 1.92 -22.21
C ASP A 238 -14.69 2.50 -23.17
N ARG A 239 -14.42 3.81 -23.10
CA ARG A 239 -13.37 4.52 -23.87
C ARG A 239 -12.08 4.76 -23.08
N ILE A 240 -11.91 4.06 -21.96
CA ILE A 240 -10.72 4.11 -21.12
C ILE A 240 -10.14 2.70 -20.99
N HIS A 241 -8.97 2.51 -21.61
CA HIS A 241 -8.28 1.22 -21.71
C HIS A 241 -7.03 1.24 -20.83
N ILE A 242 -7.13 0.73 -19.61
CA ILE A 242 -5.97 0.56 -18.72
C ILE A 242 -5.54 -0.89 -18.74
N THR A 243 -4.33 -1.14 -19.24
CA THR A 243 -3.75 -2.48 -19.39
C THR A 243 -2.55 -2.66 -18.47
N GLN A 244 -2.53 -3.75 -17.72
CA GLN A 244 -1.36 -4.13 -16.94
C GLN A 244 -0.26 -4.69 -17.85
N SER A 245 0.96 -4.16 -17.77
CA SER A 245 2.15 -4.85 -18.29
C SER A 245 2.68 -5.87 -17.26
N VAL A 246 3.64 -6.70 -17.67
CA VAL A 246 4.47 -7.41 -16.68
C VAL A 246 5.02 -6.39 -15.69
N THR A 247 4.90 -6.71 -14.38
CA THR A 247 5.22 -5.78 -13.29
C THR A 247 6.32 -6.35 -12.39
N GLY A 248 7.42 -5.60 -12.22
CA GLY A 248 8.62 -5.98 -11.47
C GLY A 248 8.55 -5.66 -9.98
N GLY A 249 7.50 -6.14 -9.32
CA GLY A 249 7.19 -5.83 -7.91
C GLY A 249 6.31 -4.58 -7.76
N GLY A 250 5.48 -4.55 -6.72
CA GLY A 250 4.59 -3.41 -6.42
C GLY A 250 4.55 -3.05 -4.93
N PHE A 251 4.35 -4.04 -4.06
CA PHE A 251 4.42 -3.89 -2.59
C PHE A 251 3.50 -2.79 -2.01
N GLY A 252 2.46 -2.38 -2.73
CA GLY A 252 1.59 -1.25 -2.38
C GLY A 252 1.93 0.04 -3.14
N GLY A 253 3.20 0.33 -3.45
CA GLY A 253 3.57 1.58 -4.14
C GLY A 253 3.09 1.67 -5.59
N LYS A 254 2.59 0.57 -6.16
CA LYS A 254 1.92 0.53 -7.47
C LYS A 254 0.39 0.40 -7.38
N GLU A 255 -0.18 0.58 -6.18
CA GLU A 255 -1.63 0.55 -5.95
C GLU A 255 -2.30 1.82 -6.49
N GLU A 256 -2.01 2.97 -5.87
CA GLU A 256 -2.60 4.27 -6.20
C GLU A 256 -1.70 5.14 -7.07
N TYR A 257 -0.38 5.08 -6.86
CA TYR A 257 0.55 5.98 -7.53
C TYR A 257 0.53 5.91 -9.06
N PRO A 258 0.32 4.73 -9.71
CA PRO A 258 0.27 4.66 -11.16
C PRO A 258 -0.80 5.56 -11.80
N SER A 259 -1.84 5.95 -11.05
CA SER A 259 -2.82 6.94 -11.51
C SER A 259 -2.16 8.27 -11.89
N ILE A 260 -1.17 8.73 -11.12
CA ILE A 260 -0.48 10.01 -11.34
C ILE A 260 0.33 9.95 -12.64
N ILE A 261 1.26 8.99 -12.77
CA ILE A 261 2.13 8.91 -13.95
C ILE A 261 1.32 8.57 -15.22
N ALA A 262 0.25 7.78 -15.12
CA ALA A 262 -0.65 7.49 -16.24
C ALA A 262 -1.40 8.75 -16.69
N LEU A 263 -1.90 9.56 -15.77
CA LEU A 263 -2.52 10.85 -16.09
C LEU A 263 -1.51 11.81 -16.73
N HIS A 264 -0.27 11.86 -16.21
CA HIS A 264 0.79 12.68 -16.80
C HIS A 264 1.09 12.28 -18.24
N ALA A 265 1.30 10.99 -18.50
CA ALA A 265 1.55 10.49 -19.84
C ALA A 265 0.36 10.71 -20.77
N ALA A 266 -0.87 10.50 -20.29
CA ALA A 266 -2.08 10.69 -21.08
C ALA A 266 -2.34 12.17 -21.44
N LEU A 267 -2.02 13.11 -20.54
CA LEU A 267 -2.10 14.55 -20.82
C LEU A 267 -1.10 14.96 -21.90
N LEU A 268 0.17 14.52 -21.78
CA LEU A 268 1.18 14.75 -22.81
C LEU A 268 0.77 14.12 -24.14
N ALA A 269 0.21 12.92 -24.11
CA ALA A 269 -0.22 12.21 -25.32
C ALA A 269 -1.38 12.93 -26.01
N LYS A 270 -2.35 13.41 -25.21
CA LYS A 270 -3.48 14.19 -25.71
C LYS A 270 -3.03 15.49 -26.37
N LYS A 271 -2.11 16.22 -25.72
CA LYS A 271 -1.65 17.52 -26.22
C LYS A 271 -0.71 17.41 -27.43
N SER A 272 0.15 16.39 -27.46
CA SER A 272 1.08 16.15 -28.57
C SER A 272 0.43 15.45 -29.77
N GLY A 273 -0.68 14.73 -29.56
CA GLY A 273 -1.25 13.83 -30.55
C GLY A 273 -0.38 12.59 -30.82
N ARG A 274 0.58 12.28 -29.93
CA ARG A 274 1.57 11.21 -30.08
C ARG A 274 1.54 10.27 -28.88
N PRO A 275 1.89 8.99 -29.03
CA PRO A 275 2.11 8.12 -27.88
C PRO A 275 3.23 8.65 -26.98
N VAL A 276 3.07 8.51 -25.67
CA VAL A 276 4.03 8.99 -24.67
C VAL A 276 4.46 7.87 -23.76
N ARG A 277 5.78 7.67 -23.65
CA ARG A 277 6.40 6.79 -22.65
C ARG A 277 6.98 7.61 -21.52
N MET A 278 6.57 7.30 -20.29
CA MET A 278 7.16 7.83 -19.06
C MET A 278 7.69 6.69 -18.21
N ILE A 279 8.99 6.68 -17.98
CA ILE A 279 9.68 5.73 -17.09
C ILE A 279 10.48 6.57 -16.10
N TYR A 280 10.21 6.42 -14.81
CA TYR A 280 11.02 7.06 -13.78
C TYR A 280 12.37 6.37 -13.67
N ASP A 281 13.42 7.16 -13.45
CA ASP A 281 14.64 6.61 -12.89
C ASP A 281 14.47 6.36 -11.39
N ARG A 282 15.43 5.65 -10.78
CA ARG A 282 15.33 5.26 -9.37
C ARG A 282 15.24 6.46 -8.43
N THR A 283 15.94 7.55 -8.73
CA THR A 283 15.95 8.73 -7.86
C THR A 283 14.60 9.41 -7.90
N GLU A 284 14.06 9.68 -9.09
CA GLU A 284 12.73 10.27 -9.26
C GLU A 284 11.65 9.41 -8.60
N ASP A 285 11.74 8.07 -8.73
CA ASP A 285 10.82 7.14 -8.10
C ASP A 285 10.82 7.25 -6.56
N ILE A 286 12.00 7.22 -5.94
CA ILE A 286 12.15 7.36 -4.49
C ILE A 286 11.68 8.74 -4.02
N GLU A 287 11.93 9.80 -4.78
CA GLU A 287 11.59 11.16 -4.37
C GLU A 287 10.07 11.42 -4.47
N ALA A 288 9.46 10.99 -5.56
CA ALA A 288 8.11 11.38 -5.92
C ALA A 288 7.00 10.40 -5.49
N THR A 289 7.31 9.12 -5.26
CA THR A 289 6.28 8.10 -4.97
C THR A 289 5.89 8.00 -3.50
N THR A 290 4.72 7.40 -3.27
CA THR A 290 4.17 7.19 -1.93
C THR A 290 4.97 6.17 -1.15
N LYS A 291 5.14 6.40 0.16
CA LYS A 291 5.94 5.55 1.06
C LYS A 291 5.10 4.99 2.21
N ARG A 292 5.70 4.10 3.00
CA ARG A 292 5.10 3.71 4.29
C ARG A 292 5.04 4.91 5.24
N HIS A 293 3.88 5.14 5.84
CA HIS A 293 3.66 6.12 6.91
C HIS A 293 4.63 5.93 8.08
N PRO A 294 5.40 6.96 8.45
CA PRO A 294 5.94 7.11 9.79
C PRO A 294 4.81 7.07 10.82
N ALA A 295 5.11 6.51 12.00
CA ALA A 295 4.12 6.42 13.06
C ALA A 295 4.76 6.55 14.44
N SER A 296 4.05 7.19 15.36
CA SER A 296 4.32 7.19 16.80
C SER A 296 3.18 6.49 17.52
N CYS A 297 3.50 5.43 18.26
CA CYS A 297 2.57 4.68 19.09
C CYS A 297 2.92 4.88 20.56
N GLU A 298 2.06 5.54 21.33
CA GLU A 298 2.13 5.57 22.78
C GLU A 298 1.21 4.48 23.33
N ILE A 299 1.77 3.61 24.15
CA ILE A 299 1.08 2.44 24.71
C ILE A 299 1.23 2.48 26.21
N THR A 300 0.10 2.44 26.92
CA THR A 300 0.02 2.17 28.35
C THR A 300 -0.77 0.90 28.56
N SER A 301 -0.16 -0.09 29.21
CA SER A 301 -0.81 -1.36 29.56
C SER A 301 -0.87 -1.56 31.06
N GLY A 302 -1.92 -2.24 31.52
CA GLY A 302 -2.10 -2.70 32.87
C GLY A 302 -2.27 -4.22 32.90
N CYS A 303 -1.62 -4.87 33.86
CA CYS A 303 -1.66 -6.32 34.05
C CYS A 303 -1.56 -6.70 35.53
N ASP A 304 -1.89 -7.96 35.83
CA ASP A 304 -1.68 -8.56 37.15
C ASP A 304 -0.22 -9.05 37.28
N ARG A 305 0.27 -9.25 38.51
CA ARG A 305 1.61 -9.81 38.79
C ARG A 305 1.81 -11.20 38.18
N ASP A 306 0.72 -11.92 37.95
CA ASP A 306 0.73 -13.23 37.32
C ASP A 306 0.92 -13.17 35.79
N GLY A 307 0.97 -11.97 35.21
CA GLY A 307 1.12 -11.70 33.78
C GLY A 307 -0.18 -11.71 32.97
N THR A 308 -1.36 -11.73 33.61
CA THR A 308 -2.64 -11.58 32.90
C THR A 308 -2.82 -10.13 32.43
N LEU A 309 -2.98 -9.92 31.14
CA LEU A 309 -3.18 -8.61 30.53
C LEU A 309 -4.63 -8.14 30.75
N ARG A 310 -4.81 -6.94 31.30
CA ARG A 310 -6.11 -6.42 31.74
C ARG A 310 -6.59 -5.24 30.91
N ALA A 311 -5.83 -4.16 30.91
CA ALA A 311 -6.22 -2.89 30.29
C ALA A 311 -5.16 -2.39 29.30
N LEU A 312 -5.60 -1.87 28.16
CA LEU A 312 -4.72 -1.32 27.12
C LEU A 312 -5.24 0.04 26.64
N LYS A 313 -4.40 1.08 26.78
CA LYS A 313 -4.58 2.40 26.20
C LYS A 313 -3.53 2.63 25.12
N VAL A 314 -3.95 2.93 23.90
CA VAL A 314 -3.04 3.20 22.77
C VAL A 314 -3.39 4.52 22.10
N ARG A 315 -2.38 5.35 21.83
CA ARG A 315 -2.46 6.51 20.95
C ARG A 315 -1.55 6.30 19.75
N ILE A 316 -2.10 6.36 18.55
CA ILE A 316 -1.37 6.22 17.30
C ILE A 316 -1.45 7.56 16.57
N LEU A 317 -0.29 8.09 16.18
CA LEU A 317 -0.18 9.21 15.27
C LEU A 317 0.59 8.75 14.04
N MET A 318 0.01 8.95 12.85
CA MET A 318 0.64 8.65 11.56
C MET A 318 0.81 9.93 10.75
N ASP A 319 1.95 10.04 10.08
CA ASP A 319 2.21 11.09 9.09
C ASP A 319 1.65 10.67 7.73
N GLY A 320 0.60 11.36 7.27
CA GLY A 320 -0.04 11.12 5.96
C GLY A 320 0.68 11.78 4.78
N GLY A 321 1.59 12.71 5.03
CA GLY A 321 2.14 13.61 4.02
C GLY A 321 1.12 14.63 3.52
N ALA A 322 1.39 15.26 2.39
CA ALA A 322 0.63 16.43 1.93
C ALA A 322 -0.84 16.18 1.55
N TYR A 323 -1.18 14.95 1.18
CA TYR A 323 -2.51 14.56 0.69
C TYR A 323 -2.97 13.25 1.30
N ALA A 324 -4.29 13.03 1.34
CA ALA A 324 -4.88 11.94 2.09
C ALA A 324 -4.54 10.55 1.53
N THR A 325 -4.43 10.42 0.20
CA THR A 325 -4.14 9.16 -0.51
C THR A 325 -4.95 7.96 0.06
N LEU A 326 -4.27 6.99 0.68
CA LEU A 326 -4.80 5.82 1.38
C LEU A 326 -4.65 5.92 2.91
N SER A 327 -4.21 7.07 3.44
CA SER A 327 -3.91 7.28 4.87
C SER A 327 -5.07 6.91 5.79
N GLN A 328 -6.32 7.18 5.39
CA GLN A 328 -7.50 6.80 6.16
C GLN A 328 -7.58 5.28 6.35
N VAL A 329 -7.34 4.52 5.29
CA VAL A 329 -7.45 3.05 5.33
C VAL A 329 -6.23 2.45 6.01
N VAL A 330 -5.03 3.00 5.80
CA VAL A 330 -3.79 2.59 6.49
C VAL A 330 -3.92 2.78 8.00
N LEU A 331 -4.39 3.95 8.43
CA LEU A 331 -4.63 4.27 9.84
C LEU A 331 -5.63 3.30 10.46
N SER A 332 -6.75 3.05 9.78
CA SER A 332 -7.77 2.10 10.27
C SER A 332 -7.17 0.72 10.53
N ARG A 333 -6.35 0.22 9.60
CA ARG A 333 -5.73 -1.10 9.69
C ARG A 333 -4.67 -1.14 10.79
N GLY A 334 -3.88 -0.08 10.96
CA GLY A 334 -2.96 0.07 12.08
C GLY A 334 -3.68 0.02 13.44
N ALA A 335 -4.79 0.75 13.58
CA ALA A 335 -5.61 0.77 14.79
C ALA A 335 -6.18 -0.61 15.14
N LEU A 336 -6.71 -1.35 14.14
CA LEU A 336 -7.24 -2.70 14.33
C LEU A 336 -6.23 -3.70 14.89
N HIS A 337 -4.94 -3.52 14.58
CA HIS A 337 -3.87 -4.44 14.98
C HIS A 337 -3.08 -3.96 16.21
N ALA A 338 -3.42 -2.79 16.76
CA ALA A 338 -2.63 -2.15 17.82
C ALA A 338 -2.69 -2.88 19.17
N ALA A 339 -3.74 -3.67 19.41
CA ALA A 339 -3.82 -4.55 20.58
C ALA A 339 -3.00 -5.85 20.43
N GLY A 340 -2.39 -6.08 19.26
CA GLY A 340 -1.67 -7.30 18.95
C GLY A 340 -2.57 -8.53 18.87
N ALA A 341 -1.98 -9.72 18.98
CA ALA A 341 -2.70 -10.99 18.97
C ALA A 341 -3.18 -11.42 20.37
N TYR A 342 -3.48 -10.45 21.25
CA TYR A 342 -3.61 -10.69 22.69
C TYR A 342 -5.02 -10.39 23.22
N ARG A 343 -5.43 -11.15 24.23
CA ARG A 343 -6.60 -10.87 25.04
C ARG A 343 -6.35 -9.68 25.95
N TRP A 344 -7.32 -8.78 25.95
CA TRP A 344 -7.45 -7.66 26.86
C TRP A 344 -8.91 -7.57 27.30
N ASP A 345 -9.13 -7.23 28.57
CA ASP A 345 -10.46 -7.04 29.14
C ASP A 345 -11.01 -5.66 28.73
N ASP A 346 -10.23 -4.61 29.00
CA ASP A 346 -10.54 -3.22 28.69
C ASP A 346 -9.55 -2.68 27.63
N VAL A 347 -10.07 -2.08 26.54
CA VAL A 347 -9.23 -1.49 25.48
C VAL A 347 -9.76 -0.11 25.11
N TRP A 348 -8.82 0.82 24.88
CA TRP A 348 -9.07 2.12 24.27
C TRP A 348 -7.92 2.43 23.30
N ILE A 349 -8.24 2.62 22.02
CA ILE A 349 -7.27 2.94 20.96
C ILE A 349 -7.77 4.17 20.23
N GLU A 350 -7.01 5.26 20.29
CA GLU A 350 -7.20 6.42 19.42
C GLU A 350 -6.10 6.43 18.36
N ALA A 351 -6.51 6.53 17.10
CA ALA A 351 -5.60 6.61 15.97
C ALA A 351 -5.90 7.88 15.17
N THR A 352 -4.89 8.68 14.89
CA THR A 352 -4.99 9.90 14.08
C THR A 352 -3.95 9.89 12.96
N ALA A 353 -4.36 10.23 11.74
CA ALA A 353 -3.47 10.56 10.64
C ALA A 353 -3.58 12.05 10.34
N VAL A 354 -2.44 12.71 10.18
CA VAL A 354 -2.36 14.15 9.93
C VAL A 354 -1.61 14.45 8.63
N ALA A 355 -1.92 15.59 8.02
CA ALA A 355 -1.19 16.09 6.86
C ALA A 355 0.12 16.78 7.28
N THR A 356 1.19 16.57 6.54
CA THR A 356 2.48 17.28 6.71
C THR A 356 3.00 17.73 5.35
N ASN A 357 4.07 18.51 5.31
CA ASN A 357 4.72 18.90 4.05
C ASN A 357 5.73 17.87 3.50
N THR A 358 5.56 16.58 3.87
CA THR A 358 6.29 15.46 3.26
C THR A 358 5.55 14.95 2.02
N PRO A 359 6.22 14.24 1.07
CA PRO A 359 5.52 13.57 -0.01
C PRO A 359 4.41 12.67 0.55
N PRO A 360 3.23 12.60 -0.10
CA PRO A 360 2.13 11.79 0.41
C PRO A 360 2.56 10.36 0.70
N ASN A 361 2.18 9.84 1.86
CA ASN A 361 2.38 8.43 2.19
C ASN A 361 1.26 7.59 1.58
N GLY A 362 1.37 6.27 1.57
CA GLY A 362 0.41 5.42 0.86
C GLY A 362 0.50 3.95 1.23
N ALA A 363 0.14 3.09 0.28
CA ALA A 363 0.16 1.66 0.50
C ALA A 363 1.58 1.11 0.59
N PHE A 364 1.85 0.36 1.66
CA PHE A 364 3.00 -0.54 1.75
C PHE A 364 2.53 -1.87 2.35
N ARG A 365 2.99 -3.01 1.82
CA ARG A 365 2.80 -4.36 2.38
C ARG A 365 2.67 -4.38 3.92
N GLY A 366 1.54 -4.88 4.40
CA GLY A 366 1.15 -4.90 5.82
C GLY A 366 0.19 -3.77 6.19
N PHE A 367 0.30 -2.61 5.53
CA PHE A 367 -0.72 -1.56 5.48
C PHE A 367 -1.07 -0.99 6.87
N GLY A 368 -0.12 -0.30 7.51
CA GLY A 368 -0.29 0.31 8.84
C GLY A 368 -0.14 -0.66 10.02
N ALA A 369 -0.47 -1.94 9.83
CA ALA A 369 -0.31 -2.95 10.87
C ALA A 369 1.15 -3.18 11.32
N PRO A 370 2.18 -3.20 10.44
CA PRO A 370 3.56 -3.40 10.88
C PRO A 370 4.03 -2.38 11.93
N GLN A 371 3.63 -1.11 11.78
CA GLN A 371 3.99 -0.04 12.70
C GLN A 371 3.45 -0.33 14.12
N THR A 372 2.18 -0.72 14.23
CA THR A 372 1.54 -0.96 15.53
C THR A 372 1.86 -2.33 16.11
N ILE A 373 2.00 -3.37 15.27
CA ILE A 373 2.46 -4.72 15.67
C ILE A 373 3.86 -4.64 16.26
N TRP A 374 4.79 -3.94 15.61
CA TRP A 374 6.12 -3.75 16.17
C TRP A 374 6.07 -3.05 17.54
N ALA A 375 5.28 -1.98 17.66
CA ALA A 375 5.15 -1.23 18.91
C ALA A 375 4.62 -2.11 20.06
N ILE A 376 3.52 -2.84 19.86
CA ILE A 376 2.94 -3.70 20.91
C ILE A 376 3.87 -4.88 21.26
N GLU A 377 4.56 -5.47 20.28
CA GLU A 377 5.53 -6.55 20.52
C GLU A 377 6.74 -6.08 21.34
N ARG A 378 7.25 -4.87 21.05
CA ARG A 378 8.29 -4.22 21.86
C ARG A 378 7.78 -3.85 23.25
N HIS A 379 6.51 -3.43 23.35
CA HIS A 379 5.89 -3.07 24.63
C HIS A 379 5.74 -4.28 25.55
N LEU A 380 5.25 -5.41 25.05
CA LEU A 380 5.12 -6.63 25.86
C LEU A 380 6.47 -7.20 26.31
N ASP A 381 7.55 -7.00 25.55
CA ASP A 381 8.90 -7.33 26.03
C ASP A 381 9.30 -6.48 27.25
N ARG A 382 8.83 -5.22 27.35
CA ARG A 382 9.06 -4.37 28.53
C ARG A 382 8.18 -4.78 29.70
N VAL A 383 6.90 -5.09 29.46
CA VAL A 383 5.99 -5.63 30.48
C VAL A 383 6.56 -6.92 31.08
N ALA A 384 7.04 -7.83 30.24
CA ALA A 384 7.65 -9.07 30.71
C ALA A 384 8.89 -8.83 31.58
N ARG A 385 9.73 -7.83 31.23
CA ARG A 385 10.89 -7.45 32.05
C ARG A 385 10.47 -6.90 33.41
N GLU A 386 9.45 -6.06 33.45
CA GLU A 386 8.91 -5.51 34.70
C GLU A 386 8.38 -6.61 35.64
N LEU A 387 7.76 -7.64 35.05
CA LEU A 387 7.25 -8.81 35.78
C LEU A 387 8.33 -9.85 36.11
N GLY A 388 9.57 -9.69 35.62
CA GLY A 388 10.61 -10.71 35.73
C GLY A 388 10.28 -12.03 35.01
N ARG A 389 9.52 -11.97 33.91
CA ARG A 389 9.03 -13.13 33.13
C ARG A 389 9.72 -13.22 31.78
N ASP A 390 9.72 -14.43 31.18
CA ASP A 390 10.06 -14.56 29.77
C ASP A 390 8.97 -13.88 28.91
N PRO A 391 9.35 -13.04 27.92
CA PRO A 391 8.38 -12.39 27.05
C PRO A 391 7.48 -13.36 26.30
N LEU A 392 7.99 -14.52 25.89
CA LEU A 392 7.18 -15.50 25.17
C LEU A 392 6.18 -16.19 26.09
N ASP A 393 6.51 -16.39 27.37
CA ASP A 393 5.56 -16.93 28.36
C ASP A 393 4.42 -15.94 28.63
N LEU A 394 4.75 -14.65 28.75
CA LEU A 394 3.73 -13.59 28.86
C LEU A 394 2.82 -13.58 27.63
N LYS A 395 3.40 -13.61 26.43
CA LYS A 395 2.66 -13.59 25.16
C LYS A 395 1.78 -14.83 24.98
N ALA A 396 2.33 -16.03 25.23
CA ALA A 396 1.60 -17.29 25.13
C ALA A 396 0.44 -17.37 26.12
N LYS A 397 0.61 -16.87 27.34
CA LYS A 397 -0.46 -16.80 28.35
C LYS A 397 -1.65 -15.96 27.88
N ASN A 398 -1.43 -14.95 27.05
CA ASN A 398 -2.43 -13.96 26.68
C ASN A 398 -2.85 -14.01 25.20
N VAL A 399 -2.28 -14.90 24.37
CA VAL A 399 -2.64 -14.97 22.95
C VAL A 399 -4.11 -15.35 22.75
N LEU A 400 -4.78 -14.75 21.78
CA LEU A 400 -6.19 -15.02 21.44
C LEU A 400 -6.45 -16.51 21.17
N ARG A 401 -7.65 -16.96 21.55
CA ARG A 401 -8.17 -18.33 21.41
C ARG A 401 -9.54 -18.33 20.71
N PRO A 402 -10.00 -19.47 20.19
CA PRO A 402 -11.39 -19.61 19.76
C PRO A 402 -12.36 -19.19 20.87
N GLY A 403 -13.36 -18.37 20.52
CA GLY A 403 -14.32 -17.77 21.46
C GLY A 403 -13.91 -16.41 22.02
N ASP A 404 -12.62 -16.03 21.94
CA ASP A 404 -12.18 -14.69 22.34
C ASP A 404 -12.65 -13.63 21.35
N SER A 405 -12.77 -12.38 21.84
CA SER A 405 -13.00 -11.21 21.00
C SER A 405 -11.76 -10.34 20.85
N THR A 406 -11.52 -9.87 19.63
CA THR A 406 -10.47 -8.87 19.33
C THR A 406 -10.79 -7.52 19.97
N ALA A 407 -9.88 -6.55 19.86
CA ALA A 407 -10.11 -5.18 20.32
C ALA A 407 -11.33 -4.49 19.70
N THR A 408 -11.82 -4.97 18.56
CA THR A 408 -13.05 -4.45 17.92
C THR A 408 -14.31 -5.20 18.30
N GLY A 409 -14.22 -6.17 19.21
CA GLY A 409 -15.35 -7.00 19.61
C GLY A 409 -15.66 -8.14 18.63
N GLN A 410 -14.89 -8.32 17.55
CA GLN A 410 -15.06 -9.47 16.66
C GLN A 410 -14.72 -10.76 17.41
N VAL A 411 -15.71 -11.63 17.56
CA VAL A 411 -15.52 -12.97 18.13
C VAL A 411 -14.84 -13.88 17.10
N LEU A 412 -13.79 -14.56 17.53
CA LEU A 412 -13.00 -15.44 16.68
C LEU A 412 -13.48 -16.89 16.82
N HIS A 413 -14.10 -17.42 15.78
CA HIS A 413 -14.66 -18.78 15.81
C HIS A 413 -13.73 -19.85 15.19
N ALA A 414 -12.86 -19.44 14.26
CA ALA A 414 -11.98 -20.34 13.50
C ALA A 414 -10.66 -19.64 13.16
N SER A 415 -9.68 -20.41 12.67
CA SER A 415 -8.35 -19.93 12.25
C SER A 415 -7.57 -19.18 13.33
N VAL A 416 -7.73 -19.59 14.59
CA VAL A 416 -7.00 -19.03 15.74
C VAL A 416 -5.93 -20.04 16.21
N ALA A 417 -4.76 -19.99 15.58
CA ALA A 417 -3.68 -20.96 15.80
C ALA A 417 -2.47 -20.36 16.55
N GLY A 418 -2.67 -19.29 17.34
CA GLY A 418 -1.57 -18.58 18.01
C GLY A 418 -0.72 -19.47 18.93
N GLU A 419 -1.37 -20.28 19.77
CA GLU A 419 -0.70 -21.22 20.68
C GLU A 419 0.06 -22.31 19.90
N GLU A 420 -0.55 -22.87 18.85
CA GLU A 420 0.07 -23.89 17.99
C GLU A 420 1.30 -23.32 17.24
N CYS A 421 1.18 -22.13 16.66
CA CYS A 421 2.26 -21.44 15.99
C CYS A 421 3.44 -21.17 16.94
N ILE A 422 3.17 -20.74 18.18
CA ILE A 422 4.20 -20.53 19.19
C ILE A 422 4.90 -21.85 19.53
N ALA A 423 4.14 -22.92 19.77
CA ALA A 423 4.70 -24.23 20.11
C ALA A 423 5.62 -24.75 18.99
N LYS A 424 5.14 -24.74 17.73
CA LYS A 424 5.92 -25.16 16.56
C LYS A 424 7.17 -24.30 16.36
N ALA A 425 7.07 -22.98 16.56
CA ALA A 425 8.21 -22.08 16.44
C ALA A 425 9.26 -22.32 17.54
N ILE A 426 8.84 -22.60 18.78
CA ILE A 426 9.75 -22.94 19.88
C ILE A 426 10.51 -24.23 19.56
N GLU A 427 9.79 -25.28 19.13
CA GLU A 427 10.36 -26.58 18.78
C GLU A 427 11.38 -26.44 17.64
N ALA A 428 10.95 -25.89 16.50
CA ALA A 428 11.80 -25.77 15.31
C ALA A 428 13.04 -24.89 15.53
N SER A 429 12.95 -23.88 16.40
CA SER A 429 14.06 -22.95 16.64
C SER A 429 14.96 -23.33 17.82
N GLY A 430 14.57 -24.27 18.69
CA GLY A 430 15.25 -24.54 19.96
C GLY A 430 15.25 -23.33 20.90
N TYR A 431 14.22 -22.48 20.84
CA TYR A 431 14.19 -21.18 21.53
C TYR A 431 14.48 -21.27 23.03
N ARG A 432 13.86 -22.23 23.73
CA ARG A 432 14.01 -22.40 25.18
C ARG A 432 15.45 -22.69 25.60
N GLN A 433 16.11 -23.59 24.88
CA GLN A 433 17.51 -23.92 25.11
C GLN A 433 18.41 -22.69 24.89
N LYS A 434 18.20 -21.98 23.78
CA LYS A 434 18.97 -20.76 23.46
C LYS A 434 18.75 -19.64 24.48
N ARG A 435 17.52 -19.51 25.00
CA ARG A 435 17.17 -18.50 26.01
C ARG A 435 17.83 -18.83 27.36
N ALA A 436 17.79 -20.09 27.79
CA ALA A 436 18.41 -20.55 29.03
C ALA A 436 19.94 -20.42 28.99
N ALA A 437 20.57 -20.61 27.83
CA ALA A 437 22.00 -20.40 27.65
C ALA A 437 22.44 -18.92 27.79
N GLY A 438 21.50 -17.99 27.78
CA GLY A 438 21.76 -16.55 27.90
C GLY A 438 22.38 -15.92 26.64
N PRO A 439 22.53 -14.59 26.62
CA PRO A 439 23.18 -13.89 25.51
C PRO A 439 24.67 -14.24 25.45
N VAL A 440 25.19 -14.47 24.24
CA VAL A 440 26.63 -14.65 24.05
C VAL A 440 27.28 -13.29 23.91
N VAL A 441 28.07 -12.88 24.89
CA VAL A 441 28.82 -11.62 24.89
C VAL A 441 30.30 -11.91 24.72
N ARG A 442 30.93 -11.33 23.68
CA ARG A 442 32.36 -11.44 23.37
C ARG A 442 32.92 -10.05 23.10
N GLY A 443 33.56 -9.47 24.11
CA GLY A 443 34.06 -8.10 24.04
C GLY A 443 32.94 -7.12 23.71
N ARG A 444 33.02 -6.47 22.54
CA ARG A 444 32.01 -5.51 22.05
C ARG A 444 30.84 -6.13 21.27
N VAL A 445 30.84 -7.45 21.06
CA VAL A 445 29.81 -8.16 20.29
C VAL A 445 28.89 -8.91 21.23
N ALA A 446 27.58 -8.69 21.11
CA ALA A 446 26.56 -9.46 21.82
C ALA A 446 25.62 -10.15 20.81
N ARG A 447 25.14 -11.35 21.15
CA ARG A 447 24.10 -12.06 20.39
C ARG A 447 22.89 -12.29 21.28
N GLY A 448 21.72 -11.88 20.79
CA GLY A 448 20.43 -12.10 21.44
C GLY A 448 19.48 -12.89 20.54
N ILE A 449 18.40 -13.36 21.13
CA ILE A 449 17.30 -14.02 20.44
C ILE A 449 15.98 -13.34 20.84
N GLY A 450 14.99 -13.39 19.95
CA GLY A 450 13.65 -12.88 20.22
C GLY A 450 12.63 -13.60 19.36
N LEU A 451 11.37 -13.60 19.81
CA LEU A 451 10.24 -14.11 19.07
C LEU A 451 9.09 -13.11 19.20
N SER A 452 8.42 -12.84 18.09
CA SER A 452 7.21 -12.03 18.04
C SER A 452 6.01 -12.86 17.59
N VAL A 453 4.84 -12.48 18.08
CA VAL A 453 3.57 -13.10 17.70
C VAL A 453 2.67 -12.01 17.16
N PHE A 454 2.06 -12.25 16.01
CA PHE A 454 1.13 -11.30 15.42
C PHE A 454 0.01 -12.02 14.69
N MET A 455 -1.14 -11.35 14.61
CA MET A 455 -2.25 -11.75 13.76
C MET A 455 -2.28 -10.88 12.51
N HIS A 456 -2.79 -11.43 11.42
CA HIS A 456 -3.00 -10.71 10.18
C HIS A 456 -4.41 -11.00 9.66
N GLY A 457 -5.27 -9.98 9.61
CA GLY A 457 -6.54 -10.11 8.88
C GLY A 457 -6.29 -10.12 7.37
N ALA A 458 -7.01 -10.92 6.60
CA ALA A 458 -6.97 -10.82 5.13
C ALA A 458 -8.28 -10.20 4.62
N GLY A 459 -8.24 -9.52 3.47
CA GLY A 459 -9.38 -8.76 2.95
C GLY A 459 -9.39 -7.29 3.36
N PHE A 460 -10.32 -6.54 2.77
CA PHE A 460 -10.50 -5.12 3.09
C PHE A 460 -10.85 -4.88 4.56
N THR A 461 -10.35 -3.78 5.11
CA THR A 461 -10.73 -3.31 6.44
C THR A 461 -12.22 -2.94 6.48
N GLY A 462 -12.93 -3.34 7.55
CA GLY A 462 -14.34 -3.04 7.75
C GLY A 462 -15.25 -3.80 6.79
N SER A 463 -16.29 -3.14 6.28
CA SER A 463 -17.29 -3.76 5.39
C SER A 463 -16.91 -3.70 3.92
N GLY A 464 -15.65 -3.41 3.58
CA GLY A 464 -15.19 -3.21 2.20
C GLY A 464 -15.58 -4.35 1.25
N GLU A 465 -15.39 -5.61 1.66
CA GLU A 465 -15.77 -6.79 0.85
C GLU A 465 -17.30 -6.93 0.66
N ARG A 466 -18.13 -6.36 1.56
CA ARG A 466 -19.60 -6.38 1.40
C ARG A 466 -20.06 -5.41 0.30
N TYR A 467 -19.31 -4.31 0.13
CA TYR A 467 -19.60 -3.30 -0.88
C TYR A 467 -18.93 -3.63 -2.22
N TYR A 468 -17.73 -4.22 -2.17
CA TYR A 468 -16.98 -4.62 -3.35
C TYR A 468 -17.58 -5.91 -3.94
N LYS A 469 -18.50 -5.76 -4.90
CA LYS A 469 -19.09 -6.87 -5.65
C LYS A 469 -18.14 -7.35 -6.75
N GLY A 470 -16.98 -7.88 -6.34
CA GLY A 470 -15.95 -8.37 -7.25
C GLY A 470 -16.51 -9.41 -8.23
N LYS A 471 -16.11 -9.31 -9.50
CA LYS A 471 -16.54 -10.21 -10.57
C LYS A 471 -15.33 -10.82 -11.27
N VAL A 472 -15.47 -12.07 -11.68
CA VAL A 472 -14.57 -12.75 -12.60
C VAL A 472 -15.40 -13.29 -13.76
N ALA A 473 -14.76 -13.56 -14.89
CA ALA A 473 -15.38 -14.23 -16.02
C ALA A 473 -14.49 -15.37 -16.51
N LEU A 474 -15.12 -16.41 -17.05
CA LEU A 474 -14.46 -17.56 -17.63
C LEU A 474 -14.94 -17.71 -19.06
N ASP A 475 -14.01 -17.75 -20.02
CA ASP A 475 -14.33 -18.04 -21.40
C ASP A 475 -13.92 -19.48 -21.74
N LEU A 476 -14.82 -20.25 -22.37
CA LEU A 476 -14.47 -21.52 -22.98
C LEU A 476 -13.89 -21.24 -24.37
N ALA A 477 -12.58 -21.39 -24.49
CA ALA A 477 -11.85 -21.20 -25.74
C ALA A 477 -11.82 -22.51 -26.58
N PRO A 478 -11.66 -22.40 -27.92
CA PRO A 478 -11.55 -23.56 -28.80
C PRO A 478 -10.52 -24.60 -28.32
N GLY A 479 -10.82 -25.87 -28.55
CA GLY A 479 -9.95 -26.98 -28.13
C GLY A 479 -10.03 -27.31 -26.63
N GLY A 480 -11.14 -26.95 -25.97
CA GLY A 480 -11.38 -27.29 -24.56
C GLY A 480 -10.43 -26.58 -23.60
N ARG A 481 -10.12 -25.31 -23.89
CA ARG A 481 -9.26 -24.45 -23.05
C ARG A 481 -10.14 -23.49 -22.25
N LEU A 482 -9.74 -23.18 -21.04
CA LEU A 482 -10.42 -22.23 -20.17
C LEU A 482 -9.59 -20.95 -20.07
N ARG A 483 -10.19 -19.78 -20.25
CA ARG A 483 -9.51 -18.50 -20.06
C ARG A 483 -10.13 -17.72 -18.92
N ILE A 484 -9.30 -17.37 -17.93
CA ILE A 484 -9.68 -16.58 -16.77
C ILE A 484 -9.59 -15.10 -17.12
N ARG A 485 -10.68 -14.35 -16.88
CA ARG A 485 -10.74 -12.89 -16.99
C ARG A 485 -11.03 -12.28 -15.63
N THR A 486 -10.06 -11.52 -15.12
CA THR A 486 -10.11 -10.87 -13.82
C THR A 486 -9.26 -9.60 -13.85
N ALA A 487 -9.61 -8.61 -13.05
CA ALA A 487 -8.79 -7.43 -12.85
C ALA A 487 -7.60 -7.66 -11.91
N SER A 488 -7.52 -8.86 -11.30
CA SER A 488 -6.37 -9.25 -10.48
C SER A 488 -5.10 -9.29 -11.34
N THR A 489 -4.05 -8.73 -10.80
CA THR A 489 -2.75 -8.55 -11.47
C THR A 489 -1.70 -9.44 -10.82
N ASP A 490 -0.71 -9.89 -11.60
CA ASP A 490 0.49 -10.53 -11.06
C ASP A 490 1.63 -9.51 -11.00
N ILE A 491 2.11 -9.26 -9.79
CA ILE A 491 3.22 -8.37 -9.47
C ILE A 491 4.38 -9.15 -8.84
N GLY A 492 4.44 -10.46 -9.08
CA GLY A 492 5.45 -11.36 -8.55
C GLY A 492 4.96 -12.31 -7.45
N GLN A 493 3.70 -12.22 -7.03
CA GLN A 493 3.11 -13.11 -6.01
C GLN A 493 2.57 -14.44 -6.59
N GLY A 494 2.47 -14.57 -7.91
CA GLY A 494 2.07 -15.84 -8.55
C GLY A 494 0.56 -16.01 -8.70
N THR A 495 -0.22 -14.93 -8.76
CA THR A 495 -1.67 -14.95 -9.05
C THR A 495 -1.96 -15.75 -10.31
N GLU A 496 -1.19 -15.55 -11.38
CA GLU A 496 -1.39 -16.27 -12.65
C GLU A 496 -1.29 -17.78 -12.46
N THR A 497 -0.41 -18.23 -11.56
CA THR A 497 -0.22 -19.66 -11.30
C THR A 497 -1.36 -20.20 -10.43
N VAL A 498 -1.65 -19.52 -9.31
CA VAL A 498 -2.62 -20.00 -8.32
C VAL A 498 -4.04 -20.00 -8.89
N PHE A 499 -4.43 -18.97 -9.66
CA PHE A 499 -5.77 -18.93 -10.25
C PHE A 499 -5.95 -20.03 -11.30
N ARG A 500 -4.89 -20.36 -12.05
CA ARG A 500 -4.93 -21.50 -12.97
C ARG A 500 -5.05 -22.82 -12.23
N GLN A 501 -4.41 -23.00 -11.07
CA GLN A 501 -4.58 -24.20 -10.23
C GLN A 501 -6.03 -24.33 -9.75
N ILE A 502 -6.61 -23.25 -9.22
CA ILE A 502 -8.00 -23.23 -8.73
C ILE A 502 -8.97 -23.60 -9.87
N ALA A 503 -8.89 -22.90 -11.00
CA ALA A 503 -9.80 -23.12 -12.11
C ALA A 503 -9.59 -24.50 -12.79
N ALA A 504 -8.35 -25.01 -12.82
CA ALA A 504 -8.06 -26.35 -13.35
C ALA A 504 -8.75 -27.44 -12.52
N ASP A 505 -8.61 -27.38 -11.20
CA ASP A 505 -9.21 -28.36 -10.29
C ASP A 505 -10.73 -28.28 -10.29
N ALA A 506 -11.29 -27.06 -10.22
CA ALA A 506 -12.74 -26.85 -10.26
C ALA A 506 -13.37 -27.34 -11.58
N ALA A 507 -12.67 -27.17 -12.72
CA ALA A 507 -13.15 -27.60 -14.03
C ALA A 507 -12.78 -29.05 -14.40
N GLY A 508 -11.97 -29.75 -13.60
CA GLY A 508 -11.44 -31.06 -13.94
C GLY A 508 -10.53 -31.05 -15.18
N LEU A 509 -9.79 -29.96 -15.40
CA LEU A 509 -8.92 -29.76 -16.55
C LEU A 509 -7.44 -29.86 -16.16
N PRO A 510 -6.56 -30.31 -17.07
CA PRO A 510 -5.12 -30.15 -16.92
C PRO A 510 -4.73 -28.66 -16.80
N LEU A 511 -3.74 -28.34 -15.96
CA LEU A 511 -3.28 -26.96 -15.71
C LEU A 511 -2.83 -26.21 -16.98
N ASP A 512 -2.32 -26.91 -17.98
CA ASP A 512 -1.88 -26.35 -19.28
C ASP A 512 -3.03 -26.02 -20.24
N ARG A 513 -4.27 -26.41 -19.89
CA ARG A 513 -5.51 -26.03 -20.58
C ARG A 513 -6.14 -24.75 -20.02
N VAL A 514 -5.64 -24.22 -18.91
CA VAL A 514 -6.13 -22.99 -18.30
C VAL A 514 -5.20 -21.83 -18.64
N GLU A 515 -5.74 -20.72 -19.12
CA GLU A 515 -5.05 -19.49 -19.48
C GLU A 515 -5.50 -18.34 -18.57
N PHE A 516 -4.63 -17.34 -18.42
CA PHE A 516 -4.92 -16.11 -17.71
C PHE A 516 -4.90 -14.94 -18.70
N ALA A 517 -5.99 -14.18 -18.78
CA ALA A 517 -6.05 -13.00 -19.65
C ALA A 517 -5.21 -11.86 -19.08
N VAL A 518 -4.55 -11.09 -19.95
CA VAL A 518 -3.89 -9.85 -19.54
C VAL A 518 -4.95 -8.88 -18.98
N PRO A 519 -4.82 -8.40 -17.73
CA PRO A 519 -5.81 -7.48 -17.16
C PRO A 519 -5.88 -6.18 -17.95
N CYS A 520 -7.03 -5.94 -18.60
CA CYS A 520 -7.36 -4.68 -19.25
C CYS A 520 -8.81 -4.29 -18.96
N THR A 521 -9.05 -3.05 -18.55
CA THR A 521 -10.34 -2.58 -18.00
C THR A 521 -11.54 -2.72 -18.94
N THR A 522 -11.32 -2.85 -20.25
CA THR A 522 -12.39 -3.08 -21.24
C THR A 522 -12.57 -4.54 -21.62
N THR A 523 -11.68 -5.43 -21.18
CA THR A 523 -11.70 -6.85 -21.55
C THR A 523 -11.95 -7.77 -20.35
N VAL A 524 -11.68 -7.31 -19.12
CA VAL A 524 -11.90 -8.08 -17.89
C VAL A 524 -12.90 -7.39 -16.96
N PRO A 525 -13.71 -8.15 -16.21
CA PRO A 525 -14.57 -7.57 -15.17
C PRO A 525 -13.76 -7.06 -13.96
N ASP A 526 -14.30 -6.09 -13.24
CA ASP A 526 -13.70 -5.57 -12.00
C ASP A 526 -13.84 -6.59 -10.85
N SER A 527 -12.76 -7.32 -10.58
CA SER A 527 -12.64 -8.23 -9.43
C SER A 527 -12.29 -7.51 -8.11
N GLY A 528 -12.11 -6.20 -8.19
CA GLY A 528 -11.44 -5.39 -7.19
C GLY A 528 -9.92 -5.42 -7.29
N PRO A 529 -9.26 -4.55 -6.52
CA PRO A 529 -7.82 -4.34 -6.60
C PRO A 529 -7.02 -5.51 -6.04
N THR A 530 -5.80 -5.68 -6.54
CA THR A 530 -4.81 -6.65 -6.04
C THR A 530 -4.15 -6.10 -4.77
N VAL A 531 -4.82 -6.23 -3.63
CA VAL A 531 -4.41 -5.62 -2.34
C VAL A 531 -4.77 -6.53 -1.16
N ALA A 532 -4.46 -6.09 0.06
CA ALA A 532 -4.99 -6.62 1.32
C ALA A 532 -4.88 -8.15 1.53
N SER A 533 -3.94 -8.81 0.84
CA SER A 533 -3.80 -10.27 0.81
C SER A 533 -5.09 -11.00 0.39
N ARG A 534 -6.02 -10.31 -0.30
CA ARG A 534 -7.36 -10.82 -0.63
C ARG A 534 -7.41 -11.60 -1.93
N THR A 535 -6.41 -11.45 -2.81
CA THR A 535 -6.47 -11.94 -4.19
C THR A 535 -6.80 -13.43 -4.27
N VAL A 536 -6.06 -14.28 -3.56
CA VAL A 536 -6.36 -15.73 -3.56
C VAL A 536 -7.58 -16.03 -2.68
N MET A 537 -7.64 -15.47 -1.46
CA MET A 537 -8.68 -15.83 -0.48
C MET A 537 -10.10 -15.41 -0.89
N VAL A 538 -10.25 -14.27 -1.58
CA VAL A 538 -11.55 -13.71 -1.95
C VAL A 538 -11.80 -13.89 -3.44
N VAL A 539 -10.88 -13.41 -4.30
CA VAL A 539 -11.10 -13.52 -5.76
C VAL A 539 -10.91 -14.96 -6.23
N GLY A 540 -10.00 -15.73 -5.62
CA GLY A 540 -9.89 -17.16 -5.87
C GLY A 540 -11.17 -17.92 -5.52
N SER A 541 -11.86 -17.57 -4.43
CA SER A 541 -13.15 -18.18 -4.08
C SER A 541 -14.34 -17.70 -4.92
N ILE A 542 -14.22 -16.58 -5.63
CA ILE A 542 -15.20 -16.17 -6.66
C ILE A 542 -14.93 -16.93 -7.97
N LEU A 543 -13.68 -17.34 -8.19
CA LEU A 543 -13.23 -18.07 -9.37
C LEU A 543 -13.54 -19.57 -9.28
N GLU A 544 -13.34 -20.17 -8.11
CA GLU A 544 -13.83 -21.52 -7.75
C GLU A 544 -15.35 -21.57 -7.82
#